data_AF-A0A5D0QBS8-F1
#
_entry.id   AF-A0A5D0QBS8-F1
#
_cell.length_a   1.000
_cell.length_b   1.000
_cell.length_c   1.000
_cell.angle_alpha   90.00
_cell.angle_beta   90.00
_cell.angle_gamma   90.00
#
_symmetry.space_group_name_H-M   'P 1'
#
loop_
_entity.id
_entity.type
_entity.pdbx_description
1 polymer ?
#
loop_
_entity_poly.entity_id
_entity_poly.type
_entity_poly.pdbx_seq_one_letter_code
_entity_poly.pdbx_strand_id
1 'polypeptide(L)'
;MSPNGLWRIARIGLVSLVVIAAFAGLALGDRWLWMAARWSPYSSGGGDLDTANIVALLVIALVKAALLWLILRTPVPGPLDRRAKALRGLLYLAVAYALVLWYPIGLLPDTADAAFRLALWTGIDVLYLLVIRWRSRVLRAAAGVLFVVELAGMANELLDELDLPELALNDGAELALTLSMVGAAVLTVAGQRRDGRWSRGTLAAGWLSAGVYALAIPFMFGMTPSDDLMMVSALMLGPLELISVVWIAATAREMPAERPPAEVPPARRRMVRVAVATVAVLPVIASIQPEEAARHTYTGWSLDCYDRPSFGDLEPAERDAAFLCLARSTDGGVPPMFPDTLPDQAVLAYGRALCRTQDREERTALLTRAGSERPAWGADPWDLVYVCPEIVGATHPELLRSAKETAEANAAYIAGKNAECRDPWPRRKGVVQATAKYFLFVDGDPGYLVHDPDDEAAEEPMNEDALVSVSGGTALVGHVEDVTDLCLTVKAFRAAPPPRTAGWELVSEVPIVSRTGRLTVPEMGEDGEVGAGAPMPNLAIAGKGRYRLRVYVRVGEMGEEHLVVVFPGASRKRLELKP
;
A
#
# COMPACT_ATOMS: atom_id res chain seq x y z
N MET A 1 -6.62 52.22 -11.50
CA MET A 1 -5.26 51.62 -11.53
C MET A 1 -5.08 50.98 -12.91
N SER A 2 -4.01 51.28 -13.67
CA SER A 2 -3.85 50.66 -15.00
C SER A 2 -3.57 49.16 -14.83
N PRO A 3 -4.09 48.28 -15.73
CA PRO A 3 -3.84 46.83 -15.65
C PRO A 3 -2.35 46.49 -15.57
N ASN A 4 -1.51 47.29 -16.23
CA ASN A 4 -0.05 47.15 -16.21
C ASN A 4 0.56 47.40 -14.82
N GLY A 5 -0.03 48.29 -14.01
CA GLY A 5 0.42 48.58 -12.66
C GLY A 5 0.20 47.40 -11.72
N LEU A 6 -0.98 46.76 -11.79
CA LEU A 6 -1.33 45.62 -10.94
C LEU A 6 -0.45 44.40 -11.25
N TRP A 7 -0.21 44.09 -12.52
CA TRP A 7 0.72 43.01 -12.92
C TRP A 7 2.16 43.25 -12.43
N ARG A 8 2.64 44.50 -12.47
CA ARG A 8 3.97 44.84 -11.98
C ARG A 8 4.09 44.63 -10.47
N ILE A 9 3.07 45.01 -9.71
CA ILE A 9 3.02 44.82 -8.25
C ILE A 9 2.98 43.33 -7.91
N ALA A 10 2.08 42.57 -8.52
CA ALA A 10 1.96 41.13 -8.29
C ALA A 10 3.28 40.40 -8.61
N ARG A 11 3.92 40.74 -9.75
CA ARG A 11 5.22 40.18 -10.13
C ARG A 11 6.31 40.46 -9.11
N ILE A 12 6.45 41.71 -8.67
CA ILE A 12 7.49 42.09 -7.71
C ILE A 12 7.19 41.42 -6.36
N GLY A 13 5.96 41.51 -5.87
CA GLY A 13 5.56 40.94 -4.58
C GLY A 13 5.80 39.43 -4.50
N LEU A 14 5.34 38.67 -5.50
CA LEU A 14 5.45 37.21 -5.47
C LEU A 14 6.91 36.72 -5.58
N VAL A 15 7.70 37.34 -6.47
CA VAL A 15 9.13 37.00 -6.63
C VAL A 15 9.93 37.41 -5.40
N SER A 16 9.69 38.59 -4.84
CA SER A 16 10.32 39.02 -3.60
C SER A 16 9.97 38.11 -2.44
N LEU A 17 8.73 37.63 -2.35
CA LEU A 17 8.31 36.71 -1.28
C LEU A 17 9.06 35.38 -1.33
N VAL A 18 9.22 34.77 -2.51
CA VAL A 18 10.02 33.52 -2.66
C VAL A 18 11.48 33.74 -2.28
N VAL A 19 12.08 34.84 -2.72
CA VAL A 19 13.48 35.17 -2.40
C VAL A 19 13.65 35.43 -0.90
N ILE A 20 12.74 36.19 -0.28
CA ILE A 20 12.76 36.46 1.16
C ILE A 20 12.61 35.16 1.96
N ALA A 21 11.69 34.27 1.56
CA ALA A 21 11.51 32.97 2.21
C ALA A 21 12.78 32.09 2.10
N ALA A 22 13.45 32.09 0.94
CA ALA A 22 14.72 31.37 0.77
C ALA A 22 15.83 31.91 1.69
N PHE A 23 15.99 33.24 1.80
CA PHE A 23 16.93 33.85 2.74
C PHE A 23 16.54 33.63 4.20
N ALA A 24 15.25 33.68 4.52
CA ALA A 24 14.74 33.41 5.85
C ALA A 24 15.06 31.98 6.28
N GLY A 25 14.98 30.99 5.38
CA GLY A 25 15.31 29.61 5.74
C GLY A 25 16.80 29.35 6.01
N LEU A 26 17.70 30.17 5.48
CA LEU A 26 19.11 30.15 5.89
C LEU A 26 19.34 30.66 7.33
N ALA A 27 18.44 31.49 7.85
CA ALA A 27 18.59 32.12 9.16
C ALA A 27 17.67 31.52 10.24
N LEU A 28 16.49 31.04 9.84
CA LEU A 28 15.38 30.64 10.71
C LEU A 28 15.03 29.14 10.59
N GLY A 29 15.76 28.39 9.76
CA GLY A 29 15.64 26.94 9.61
C GLY A 29 14.84 26.47 8.39
N ASP A 30 14.87 25.15 8.19
CA ASP A 30 14.50 24.46 6.95
C ASP A 30 13.05 24.66 6.49
N ARG A 31 12.14 24.94 7.44
CA ARG A 31 10.71 25.19 7.14
C ARG A 31 10.50 26.31 6.12
N TRP A 32 11.30 27.37 6.18
CA TRP A 32 11.19 28.50 5.24
C TRP A 32 11.81 28.19 3.88
N LEU A 33 12.85 27.36 3.82
CA LEU A 33 13.42 26.87 2.57
C LEU A 33 12.41 25.97 1.84
N TRP A 34 11.75 25.08 2.57
CA TRP A 34 10.65 24.26 2.04
C TRP A 34 9.48 25.10 1.57
N MET A 35 9.07 26.11 2.34
CA MET A 35 8.02 27.04 1.91
C MET A 35 8.40 27.77 0.61
N ALA A 36 9.65 28.23 0.49
CA ALA A 36 10.15 28.88 -0.72
C ALA A 36 10.11 27.92 -1.93
N ALA A 37 10.58 26.69 -1.75
CA ALA A 37 10.64 25.68 -2.80
C ALA A 37 9.26 25.13 -3.20
N ARG A 38 8.41 24.75 -2.24
CA ARG A 38 7.19 23.94 -2.47
C ARG A 38 5.86 24.67 -2.24
N TRP A 39 5.87 25.90 -1.71
CA TRP A 39 4.67 26.63 -1.25
C TRP A 39 3.93 25.97 -0.07
N SER A 40 4.50 24.93 0.54
CA SER A 40 3.98 24.30 1.75
C SER A 40 5.10 24.05 2.75
N PRO A 41 4.84 24.18 4.07
CA PRO A 41 5.77 23.74 5.08
C PRO A 41 5.86 22.21 5.03
N TYR A 42 7.07 21.68 4.86
CA TYR A 42 7.30 20.24 4.93
C TYR A 42 7.14 19.77 6.38
N SER A 43 6.29 18.76 6.59
CA SER A 43 5.91 18.27 7.91
C SER A 43 6.61 17.00 8.34
N SER A 44 7.56 16.46 7.56
CA SER A 44 8.23 15.21 7.96
C SER A 44 9.27 15.43 9.07
N GLY A 45 9.42 14.42 9.92
CA GLY A 45 9.98 14.52 11.26
C GLY A 45 11.42 15.03 11.33
N GLY A 46 11.58 16.20 11.96
CA GLY A 46 12.65 16.57 12.90
C GLY A 46 14.13 16.44 12.54
N GLY A 47 14.50 15.88 11.38
CA GLY A 47 15.89 15.74 10.96
C GLY A 47 16.41 17.06 10.38
N ASP A 48 17.59 17.49 10.84
CA ASP A 48 18.32 18.60 10.22
C ASP A 48 18.66 18.25 8.77
N LEU A 49 18.34 19.14 7.82
CA LEU A 49 18.76 18.97 6.43
C LEU A 49 20.28 18.99 6.31
N ASP A 50 20.83 18.07 5.53
CA ASP A 50 22.25 18.14 5.19
C ASP A 50 22.57 19.36 4.29
N THR A 51 23.86 19.68 4.19
CA THR A 51 24.29 20.86 3.41
C THR A 51 23.91 20.75 1.94
N ALA A 52 23.89 19.53 1.39
CA ALA A 52 23.54 19.27 -0.01
C ALA A 52 22.07 19.61 -0.29
N ASN A 53 21.15 19.18 0.57
CA ASN A 53 19.73 19.46 0.45
C ASN A 53 19.41 20.95 0.64
N ILE A 54 20.09 21.64 1.57
CA ILE A 54 19.97 23.10 1.71
C ILE A 54 20.36 23.81 0.41
N VAL A 55 21.49 23.44 -0.19
CA VAL A 55 21.94 24.03 -1.47
C VAL A 55 20.94 23.71 -2.60
N ALA A 56 20.43 22.48 -2.67
CA ALA A 56 19.43 22.09 -3.66
C ALA A 56 18.14 22.92 -3.54
N LEU A 57 17.59 23.06 -2.33
CA LEU A 57 16.41 23.86 -2.05
C LEU A 57 16.59 25.35 -2.40
N LEU A 58 17.77 25.91 -2.13
CA LEU A 58 18.11 27.28 -2.54
C LEU A 58 18.11 27.44 -4.06
N VAL A 59 18.75 26.52 -4.79
CA VAL A 59 18.78 26.54 -6.26
C VAL A 59 17.35 26.44 -6.80
N ILE A 60 16.55 25.53 -6.26
CA ILE A 60 15.14 25.36 -6.61
C ILE A 60 14.35 26.66 -6.39
N ALA A 61 14.49 27.31 -5.23
CA ALA A 61 13.80 28.56 -4.93
C ALA A 61 14.18 29.68 -5.90
N LEU A 62 15.45 29.79 -6.30
CA LEU A 62 15.92 30.76 -7.29
C LEU A 62 15.39 30.47 -8.69
N VAL A 63 15.39 29.19 -9.12
CA VAL A 63 14.80 28.77 -10.39
C VAL A 63 13.30 29.10 -10.42
N LYS A 64 12.58 28.76 -9.35
CA LYS A 64 11.17 29.09 -9.17
C LYS A 64 10.91 30.60 -9.26
N ALA A 65 11.68 31.42 -8.56
CA ALA A 65 11.59 32.87 -8.64
C ALA A 65 11.78 33.39 -10.08
N ALA A 66 12.73 32.83 -10.82
CA ALA A 66 12.95 33.16 -12.23
C ALA A 66 11.78 32.73 -13.13
N LEU A 67 11.21 31.53 -12.93
CA LEU A 67 10.05 31.04 -13.68
C LEU A 67 8.80 31.90 -13.39
N LEU A 68 8.55 32.26 -12.13
CA LEU A 68 7.47 33.17 -11.75
C LEU A 68 7.61 34.54 -12.40
N TRP A 69 8.85 35.05 -12.51
CA TRP A 69 9.10 36.30 -13.23
C TRP A 69 8.74 36.20 -14.72
N LEU A 70 8.95 35.03 -15.36
CA LEU A 70 8.59 34.78 -16.76
C LEU A 70 7.08 34.60 -16.95
N ILE A 71 6.40 33.92 -16.02
CA ILE A 71 4.95 33.73 -16.01
C ILE A 71 4.26 35.09 -15.90
N LEU A 72 4.70 35.94 -14.98
CA LEU A 72 4.05 37.21 -14.64
C LEU A 72 4.45 38.38 -15.56
N ARG A 73 4.94 38.11 -16.77
CA ARG A 73 5.21 39.16 -17.76
C ARG A 73 3.91 39.72 -18.34
N THR A 74 3.89 41.03 -18.54
CA THR A 74 2.71 41.73 -19.06
C THR A 74 2.26 41.16 -20.42
N PRO A 75 0.94 40.97 -20.60
CA PRO A 75 0.38 40.50 -21.86
C PRO A 75 0.77 41.43 -23.03
N VAL A 76 1.09 40.90 -24.22
CA VAL A 76 1.35 41.75 -25.40
C VAL A 76 0.01 42.39 -25.82
N PRO A 77 -0.05 43.72 -26.04
CA PRO A 77 -1.25 44.37 -26.56
C PRO A 77 -1.42 44.04 -28.05
N GLY A 78 -2.66 43.85 -28.48
CA GLY A 78 -3.01 43.63 -29.89
C GLY A 78 -4.45 43.17 -30.05
N PRO A 79 -5.01 43.27 -31.27
CA PRO A 79 -6.36 42.80 -31.54
C PRO A 79 -6.44 41.27 -31.37
N LEU A 80 -7.53 40.80 -30.78
CA LEU A 80 -7.84 39.39 -30.63
C LEU A 80 -9.27 39.17 -31.12
N ASP A 81 -9.49 38.10 -31.90
CA ASP A 81 -10.85 37.65 -32.17
C ASP A 81 -11.51 37.08 -30.90
N ARG A 82 -12.82 36.80 -30.97
CA ARG A 82 -13.58 36.31 -29.81
C ARG A 82 -13.03 34.99 -29.24
N ARG A 83 -12.54 34.10 -30.11
CA ARG A 83 -12.06 32.76 -29.72
C ARG A 83 -10.68 32.85 -29.07
N ALA A 84 -9.77 33.63 -29.64
CA ALA A 84 -8.45 33.90 -29.09
C ALA A 84 -8.55 34.68 -27.77
N LYS A 85 -9.51 35.61 -27.64
CA LYS A 85 -9.79 36.27 -26.36
C LYS A 85 -10.25 35.28 -25.29
N ALA A 86 -11.13 34.34 -25.64
CA ALA A 86 -11.58 33.28 -24.73
C ALA A 86 -10.42 32.36 -24.32
N LEU A 87 -9.64 31.87 -25.29
CA LEU A 87 -8.48 30.99 -25.03
C LEU A 87 -7.46 31.69 -24.13
N ARG A 88 -7.12 32.95 -24.42
CA ARG A 88 -6.24 33.75 -23.57
C ARG A 88 -6.76 33.85 -22.13
N GLY A 89 -8.07 34.04 -21.95
CA GLY A 89 -8.72 34.06 -20.65
C GLY A 89 -8.56 32.73 -19.91
N LEU A 90 -8.89 31.62 -20.56
CA LEU A 90 -8.79 30.28 -19.96
C LEU A 90 -7.34 29.89 -19.64
N LEU A 91 -6.37 30.22 -20.50
CA LEU A 91 -4.95 29.96 -20.21
C LEU A 91 -4.45 30.77 -19.00
N TYR A 92 -4.89 32.02 -18.83
CA TYR A 92 -4.56 32.77 -17.60
C TYR A 92 -5.30 32.24 -16.38
N LEU A 93 -6.51 31.68 -16.55
CA LEU A 93 -7.21 30.99 -15.47
C LEU A 93 -6.46 29.72 -15.05
N ALA A 94 -5.95 28.92 -16.00
CA ALA A 94 -5.09 27.76 -15.72
C ALA A 94 -3.78 28.17 -15.01
N VAL A 95 -3.16 29.28 -15.42
CA VAL A 95 -1.99 29.85 -14.72
C VAL A 95 -2.35 30.28 -13.29
N ALA A 96 -3.48 30.94 -13.10
CA ALA A 96 -3.95 31.34 -11.77
C ALA A 96 -4.26 30.14 -10.87
N TYR A 97 -4.84 29.10 -11.47
CA TYR A 97 -5.11 27.81 -10.82
C TYR A 97 -3.81 27.17 -10.31
N ALA A 98 -2.85 26.94 -11.20
CA ALA A 98 -1.57 26.31 -10.85
C ALA A 98 -0.74 27.10 -9.82
N LEU A 99 -0.88 28.44 -9.78
CA LEU A 99 -0.10 29.27 -8.86
C LEU A 99 -0.75 29.50 -7.50
N VAL A 100 -2.07 29.73 -7.46
CA VAL A 100 -2.74 30.26 -6.28
C VAL A 100 -4.10 29.61 -6.02
N LEU A 101 -4.94 29.40 -7.05
CA LEU A 101 -6.32 28.96 -6.80
C LEU A 101 -6.42 27.49 -6.40
N TRP A 102 -5.39 26.66 -6.62
CA TRP A 102 -5.38 25.28 -6.13
C TRP A 102 -5.60 25.20 -4.61
N TYR A 103 -5.06 26.16 -3.83
CA TYR A 103 -5.21 26.16 -2.36
C TYR A 103 -6.66 26.37 -1.89
N PRO A 104 -7.37 27.45 -2.28
CA PRO A 104 -8.77 27.62 -1.89
C PRO A 104 -9.71 26.62 -2.57
N ILE A 105 -9.36 26.08 -3.75
CA ILE A 105 -10.17 25.04 -4.40
C ILE A 105 -10.01 23.70 -3.68
N GLY A 106 -8.84 23.39 -3.14
CA GLY A 106 -8.64 22.23 -2.25
C GLY A 106 -9.36 22.33 -0.90
N LEU A 107 -10.08 23.43 -0.62
CA LEU A 107 -11.03 23.52 0.50
C LEU A 107 -12.46 23.11 0.09
N LEU A 108 -12.71 22.96 -1.21
CA LEU A 108 -13.96 22.42 -1.74
C LEU A 108 -13.85 20.88 -1.78
N PRO A 109 -14.98 20.15 -1.92
CA PRO A 109 -14.93 18.73 -2.18
C PRO A 109 -14.08 18.41 -3.42
N ASP A 110 -13.34 17.30 -3.39
CA ASP A 110 -12.43 16.90 -4.47
C ASP A 110 -13.16 16.75 -5.83
N THR A 111 -14.40 16.28 -5.81
CA THR A 111 -15.34 16.30 -6.95
C THR A 111 -15.47 17.67 -7.64
N ALA A 112 -15.49 18.77 -6.87
CA ALA A 112 -15.60 20.11 -7.41
C ALA A 112 -14.29 20.56 -8.09
N ASP A 113 -13.14 20.15 -7.56
CA ASP A 113 -11.83 20.41 -8.18
C ASP A 113 -11.69 19.62 -9.48
N ALA A 114 -11.96 18.31 -9.46
CA ALA A 114 -11.93 17.44 -10.63
C ALA A 114 -12.86 17.96 -11.73
N ALA A 115 -14.11 18.32 -11.39
CA ALA A 115 -15.06 18.89 -12.34
C ALA A 115 -14.59 20.23 -12.92
N PHE A 116 -14.00 21.10 -12.09
CA PHE A 116 -13.44 22.38 -12.54
C PHE A 116 -12.28 22.18 -13.51
N ARG A 117 -11.32 21.29 -13.18
CA ARG A 117 -10.18 20.94 -14.05
C ARG A 117 -10.66 20.40 -15.39
N LEU A 118 -11.57 19.43 -15.37
CA LEU A 118 -12.13 18.82 -16.58
C LEU A 118 -12.79 19.87 -17.48
N ALA A 119 -13.62 20.75 -16.90
CA ALA A 119 -14.28 21.82 -17.66
C ALA A 119 -13.29 22.85 -18.23
N LEU A 120 -12.27 23.22 -17.44
CA LEU A 120 -11.23 24.17 -17.85
C LEU A 120 -10.42 23.63 -19.03
N TRP A 121 -9.89 22.41 -18.92
CA TRP A 121 -9.07 21.79 -19.94
C TRP A 121 -9.86 21.47 -21.21
N THR A 122 -11.10 20.98 -21.08
CA THR A 122 -12.00 20.81 -22.23
C THR A 122 -12.15 22.10 -23.03
N GLY A 123 -12.37 23.22 -22.34
CA GLY A 123 -12.48 24.54 -22.97
C GLY A 123 -11.19 24.98 -23.67
N ILE A 124 -10.04 24.72 -23.05
CA ILE A 124 -8.71 25.03 -23.60
C ILE A 124 -8.44 24.21 -24.87
N ASP A 125 -8.68 22.90 -24.85
CA ASP A 125 -8.36 21.99 -25.95
C ASP A 125 -9.21 22.25 -27.19
N VAL A 126 -10.53 22.42 -26.99
CA VAL A 126 -11.45 22.81 -28.07
C VAL A 126 -11.00 24.13 -28.69
N LEU A 127 -10.62 25.12 -27.87
CA LEU A 127 -10.15 26.40 -28.38
C LEU A 127 -8.76 26.31 -29.02
N TYR A 128 -7.86 25.44 -28.57
CA TYR A 128 -6.59 25.19 -29.26
C TYR A 128 -6.81 24.63 -30.67
N LEU A 129 -7.72 23.67 -30.83
CA LEU A 129 -8.10 23.14 -32.14
C LEU A 129 -8.68 24.21 -33.07
N LEU A 130 -9.37 25.21 -32.51
CA LEU A 130 -10.03 26.29 -33.26
C LEU A 130 -9.12 27.49 -33.54
N VAL A 131 -8.24 27.86 -32.62
CA VAL A 131 -7.42 29.08 -32.67
C VAL A 131 -6.09 28.83 -33.37
N ILE A 132 -5.46 27.66 -33.19
CA ILE A 132 -4.22 27.32 -33.88
C ILE A 132 -4.53 27.06 -35.36
N ARG A 133 -3.76 27.69 -36.25
CA ARG A 133 -3.87 27.50 -37.70
C ARG A 133 -3.18 26.21 -38.12
N TRP A 134 -3.87 25.09 -37.92
CA TRP A 134 -3.40 23.77 -38.35
C TRP A 134 -3.28 23.70 -39.88
N ARG A 135 -2.04 23.67 -40.40
CA ARG A 135 -1.78 23.55 -41.84
C ARG A 135 -2.17 22.18 -42.41
N SER A 136 -2.22 21.15 -41.56
CA SER A 136 -2.61 19.78 -41.92
C SER A 136 -3.86 19.35 -41.16
N ARG A 137 -4.87 18.83 -41.89
CA ARG A 137 -6.07 18.24 -41.29
C ARG A 137 -5.74 17.01 -40.45
N VAL A 138 -4.76 16.22 -40.88
CA VAL A 138 -4.30 15.02 -40.16
C VAL A 138 -3.70 15.41 -38.81
N LEU A 139 -2.86 16.46 -38.78
CA LEU A 139 -2.25 16.93 -37.53
C LEU A 139 -3.30 17.43 -36.54
N ARG A 140 -4.32 18.14 -37.05
CA ARG A 140 -5.46 18.59 -36.24
C ARG A 140 -6.28 17.44 -35.70
N ALA A 141 -6.55 16.42 -36.52
CA ALA A 141 -7.29 15.24 -36.10
C ALA A 141 -6.52 14.46 -35.04
N ALA A 142 -5.21 14.25 -35.23
CA ALA A 142 -4.35 13.61 -34.25
C ALA A 142 -4.32 14.37 -32.91
N ALA A 143 -4.20 15.70 -32.94
CA ALA A 143 -4.30 16.52 -31.72
C ALA A 143 -5.66 16.36 -31.03
N GLY A 144 -6.75 16.35 -31.80
CA GLY A 144 -8.09 16.14 -31.25
C GLY A 144 -8.26 14.77 -30.60
N VAL A 145 -7.70 13.70 -31.17
CA VAL A 145 -7.72 12.37 -30.56
C VAL A 145 -6.96 12.36 -29.24
N LEU A 146 -5.75 12.95 -29.19
CA LEU A 146 -4.96 12.99 -27.96
C LEU A 146 -5.65 13.81 -26.86
N PHE A 147 -6.25 14.96 -27.19
CA PHE A 147 -7.04 15.73 -26.23
C PHE A 147 -8.24 14.94 -25.70
N VAL A 148 -8.92 14.16 -26.55
CA VAL A 148 -10.03 13.31 -26.08
C VAL A 148 -9.54 12.23 -25.12
N VAL A 149 -8.38 11.63 -25.37
CA VAL A 149 -7.78 10.62 -24.47
C VAL A 149 -7.38 11.26 -23.14
N GLU A 150 -6.74 12.43 -23.17
CA GLU A 150 -6.39 13.21 -21.97
C GLU A 150 -7.62 13.55 -21.13
N LEU A 151 -8.69 14.05 -21.77
CA LEU A 151 -9.95 14.37 -21.09
C LEU A 151 -10.68 13.11 -20.58
N ALA A 152 -10.51 11.96 -21.21
CA ALA A 152 -11.05 10.69 -20.71
C ALA A 152 -10.36 10.28 -19.39
N GLY A 153 -9.06 10.54 -19.26
CA GLY A 153 -8.34 10.35 -17.99
C GLY A 153 -8.88 11.25 -16.88
N MET A 154 -9.03 12.55 -17.15
CA MET A 154 -9.62 13.50 -16.18
C MET A 154 -11.09 13.18 -15.86
N ALA A 155 -11.84 12.62 -16.82
CA ALA A 155 -13.21 12.18 -16.58
C ALA A 155 -13.26 10.92 -15.70
N ASN A 156 -12.27 10.02 -15.81
CA ASN A 156 -12.16 8.87 -14.92
C ASN A 156 -11.89 9.30 -13.47
N GLU A 157 -10.97 10.24 -13.26
CA GLU A 157 -10.72 10.87 -11.95
C GLU A 157 -12.01 11.45 -11.36
N LEU A 158 -12.82 12.15 -12.16
CA LEU A 158 -14.11 12.65 -11.69
C LEU A 158 -15.14 11.56 -11.38
N LEU A 159 -15.13 10.43 -12.10
CA LEU A 159 -16.05 9.31 -11.83
C LEU A 159 -15.69 8.61 -10.52
N ASP A 160 -14.40 8.42 -10.28
CA ASP A 160 -13.85 7.88 -9.03
C ASP A 160 -14.28 8.73 -7.83
N GLU A 161 -14.07 10.05 -7.90
CA GLU A 161 -14.49 11.00 -6.85
C GLU A 161 -16.02 11.04 -6.61
N LEU A 162 -16.82 10.55 -7.55
CA LEU A 162 -18.28 10.46 -7.45
C LEU A 162 -18.78 9.07 -6.97
N ASP A 163 -17.86 8.16 -6.60
CA ASP A 163 -18.15 6.76 -6.29
C ASP A 163 -18.92 6.04 -7.43
N LEU A 164 -18.65 6.42 -8.68
CA LEU A 164 -19.27 5.82 -9.87
C LEU A 164 -18.36 4.75 -10.48
N PRO A 165 -18.92 3.76 -11.23
CA PRO A 165 -18.11 2.73 -11.85
C PRO A 165 -17.01 3.33 -12.73
N GLU A 166 -15.77 3.13 -12.32
CA GLU A 166 -14.59 3.57 -13.06
C GLU A 166 -14.57 2.93 -14.45
N LEU A 167 -13.94 3.61 -15.40
CA LEU A 167 -13.49 2.94 -16.60
C LEU A 167 -12.39 1.98 -16.11
N ALA A 168 -12.63 0.67 -16.16
CA ALA A 168 -11.64 -0.34 -15.77
C ALA A 168 -10.42 -0.23 -16.70
N LEU A 169 -9.50 0.66 -16.35
CA LEU A 169 -8.27 0.96 -17.04
C LEU A 169 -7.21 0.09 -16.38
N ASN A 170 -6.73 -0.91 -17.10
CA ASN A 170 -5.58 -1.69 -16.67
C ASN A 170 -4.31 -0.80 -16.59
N ASP A 171 -3.24 -1.27 -15.95
CA ASP A 171 -1.97 -0.53 -15.81
C ASP A 171 -1.44 0.00 -17.16
N GLY A 172 -1.70 -0.75 -18.25
CA GLY A 172 -1.35 -0.31 -19.61
C GLY A 172 -2.11 0.94 -20.08
N ALA A 173 -3.33 1.16 -19.60
CA ALA A 173 -4.14 2.31 -19.93
C ALA A 173 -3.69 3.58 -19.17
N GLU A 174 -3.20 3.47 -17.93
CA GLU A 174 -2.60 4.62 -17.22
C GLU A 174 -1.34 5.12 -17.94
N LEU A 175 -0.49 4.20 -18.40
CA LEU A 175 0.65 4.54 -19.24
C LEU A 175 0.20 5.20 -20.56
N ALA A 176 -0.86 4.70 -21.18
CA ALA A 176 -1.41 5.29 -22.41
C ALA A 176 -1.94 6.71 -22.18
N LEU A 177 -2.62 6.97 -21.06
CA LEU A 177 -3.06 8.30 -20.65
C LEU A 177 -1.87 9.24 -20.45
N THR A 178 -0.81 8.77 -19.78
CA THR A 178 0.39 9.57 -19.54
C THR A 178 1.12 9.92 -20.84
N LEU A 179 1.25 8.94 -21.75
CA LEU A 179 1.80 9.17 -23.09
C LEU A 179 0.94 10.11 -23.92
N SER A 180 -0.38 10.09 -23.71
CA SER A 180 -1.31 10.99 -24.41
C SER A 180 -1.07 12.46 -24.04
N MET A 181 -0.80 12.76 -22.76
CA MET A 181 -0.46 14.13 -22.30
C MET A 181 0.82 14.64 -22.97
N VAL A 182 1.88 13.81 -23.03
CA VAL A 182 3.12 14.15 -23.75
C VAL A 182 2.83 14.40 -25.23
N GLY A 183 2.08 13.51 -25.86
CA GLY A 183 1.71 13.63 -27.27
C GLY A 183 0.89 14.90 -27.55
N ALA A 184 -0.07 15.24 -26.68
CA ALA A 184 -0.91 16.43 -26.76
C ALA A 184 -0.06 17.70 -26.68
N ALA A 185 0.89 17.77 -25.74
CA ALA A 185 1.84 18.88 -25.62
C ALA A 185 2.71 19.01 -26.89
N VAL A 186 3.28 17.90 -27.38
CA VAL A 186 4.11 17.85 -28.60
C VAL A 186 3.33 18.36 -29.82
N LEU A 187 2.11 17.87 -30.04
CA LEU A 187 1.28 18.28 -31.17
C LEU A 187 0.84 19.74 -31.07
N THR A 188 0.55 20.22 -29.87
CA THR A 188 0.22 21.64 -29.63
C THR A 188 1.40 22.54 -29.98
N VAL A 189 2.61 22.22 -29.52
CA VAL A 189 3.83 22.99 -29.83
C VAL A 189 4.17 22.91 -31.32
N ALA A 190 3.99 21.74 -31.96
CA ALA A 190 4.16 21.59 -33.40
C ALA A 190 3.14 22.45 -34.18
N GLY A 191 1.88 22.49 -33.73
CA GLY A 191 0.84 23.35 -34.25
C GLY A 191 1.19 24.84 -34.13
N GLN A 192 1.61 25.27 -32.94
CA GLN A 192 2.07 26.63 -32.66
C GLN A 192 3.25 27.03 -33.56
N ARG A 193 4.23 26.13 -33.72
CA ARG A 193 5.39 26.36 -34.60
C ARG A 193 4.98 26.57 -36.06
N ARG A 194 4.00 25.78 -36.55
CA ARG A 194 3.52 25.85 -37.94
C ARG A 194 2.67 27.08 -38.21
N ASP A 195 1.94 27.55 -37.20
CA ASP A 195 1.16 28.79 -37.25
C ASP A 195 2.08 30.02 -37.33
N GLY A 196 3.22 29.98 -36.63
CA GLY A 196 4.29 30.97 -36.76
C GLY A 196 4.10 32.26 -35.94
N ARG A 197 2.96 32.41 -35.25
CA ARG A 197 2.68 33.56 -34.35
C ARG A 197 3.51 33.55 -33.06
N TRP A 198 3.87 32.36 -32.57
CA TRP A 198 4.57 32.21 -31.29
C TRP A 198 6.08 32.37 -31.43
N SER A 199 6.67 33.05 -30.45
CA SER A 199 8.10 33.28 -30.40
C SER A 199 8.85 31.96 -30.18
N ARG A 200 10.14 31.95 -30.55
CA ARG A 200 11.02 30.82 -30.25
C ARG A 200 11.13 30.53 -28.75
N GLY A 201 10.96 31.54 -27.91
CA GLY A 201 10.97 31.37 -26.45
C GLY A 201 9.75 30.57 -25.98
N THR A 202 8.57 30.90 -26.48
CA THR A 202 7.33 30.15 -26.19
C THR A 202 7.42 28.71 -26.68
N LEU A 203 7.92 28.51 -27.91
CA LEU A 203 8.11 27.17 -28.46
C LEU A 203 9.14 26.36 -27.66
N ALA A 204 10.25 27.00 -27.22
CA ALA A 204 11.24 26.33 -26.38
C ALA A 204 10.67 25.94 -25.02
N ALA A 205 9.87 26.82 -24.38
CA ALA A 205 9.18 26.50 -23.15
C ALA A 205 8.21 25.32 -23.33
N GLY A 206 7.48 25.27 -24.45
CA GLY A 206 6.59 24.14 -24.75
C GLY A 206 7.33 22.82 -24.97
N TRP A 207 8.46 22.82 -25.68
CA TRP A 207 9.28 21.61 -25.81
C TRP A 207 9.90 21.17 -24.49
N LEU A 208 10.33 22.11 -23.63
CA LEU A 208 10.82 21.79 -22.30
C LEU A 208 9.71 21.19 -21.44
N SER A 209 8.49 21.73 -21.50
CA SER A 209 7.30 21.19 -20.83
C SER A 209 7.00 19.75 -21.29
N ALA A 210 6.99 19.49 -22.60
CA ALA A 210 6.84 18.13 -23.12
C ALA A 210 7.96 17.18 -22.65
N GLY A 211 9.20 17.68 -22.56
CA GLY A 211 10.33 16.92 -22.02
C GLY A 211 10.18 16.59 -20.54
N VAL A 212 9.67 17.53 -19.73
CA VAL A 212 9.34 17.29 -18.32
C VAL A 212 8.33 16.16 -18.19
N TYR A 213 7.22 16.21 -18.93
CA TYR A 213 6.22 15.14 -18.89
C TYR A 213 6.81 13.79 -19.34
N ALA A 214 7.64 13.78 -20.38
CA ALA A 214 8.29 12.55 -20.85
C ALA A 214 9.27 11.96 -19.81
N LEU A 215 9.97 12.80 -19.05
CA LEU A 215 10.86 12.37 -17.96
C LEU A 215 10.11 11.92 -16.72
N ALA A 216 8.91 12.45 -16.49
CA ALA A 216 8.05 12.00 -15.40
C ALA A 216 7.56 10.56 -15.61
N ILE A 217 7.43 10.07 -16.85
CA ILE A 217 6.95 8.70 -17.13
C ILE A 217 7.83 7.61 -16.50
N PRO A 218 9.13 7.50 -16.78
CA PRO A 218 9.96 6.47 -16.14
C PRO A 218 10.07 6.70 -14.62
N PHE A 219 9.88 7.93 -14.15
CA PHE A 219 9.84 8.23 -12.73
C PHE A 219 8.60 7.62 -12.05
N MET A 220 7.43 7.77 -12.66
CA MET A 220 6.15 7.25 -12.15
C MET A 220 6.05 5.73 -12.24
N PHE A 221 6.56 5.13 -13.32
CA PHE A 221 6.37 3.69 -13.60
C PHE A 221 7.59 2.80 -13.32
N GLY A 222 8.78 3.39 -13.18
CA GLY A 222 10.04 2.63 -13.16
C GLY A 222 10.76 2.59 -11.81
N MET A 223 10.33 3.38 -10.82
CA MET A 223 11.02 3.45 -9.53
C MET A 223 10.06 3.16 -8.39
N THR A 224 10.42 2.17 -7.57
CA THR A 224 9.70 1.84 -6.34
C THR A 224 9.77 3.04 -5.38
N PRO A 225 8.65 3.44 -4.76
CA PRO A 225 8.63 4.59 -3.87
C PRO A 225 9.46 4.29 -2.62
N SER A 226 10.69 4.80 -2.56
CA SER A 226 11.44 4.95 -1.32
C SER A 226 11.24 6.34 -0.74
N ASP A 227 11.42 6.51 0.58
CA ASP A 227 11.31 7.83 1.22
C ASP A 227 12.26 8.87 0.61
N ASP A 228 13.48 8.45 0.25
CA ASP A 228 14.46 9.28 -0.45
C ASP A 228 13.99 9.66 -1.85
N LEU A 229 13.36 8.72 -2.56
CA LEU A 229 12.82 8.97 -3.89
C LEU A 229 11.61 9.90 -3.83
N MET A 230 10.74 9.78 -2.81
CA MET A 230 9.65 10.72 -2.57
C MET A 230 10.18 12.13 -2.33
N MET A 231 11.26 12.29 -1.57
CA MET A 231 11.91 13.58 -1.38
C MET A 231 12.50 14.12 -2.69
N VAL A 232 13.20 13.30 -3.47
CA VAL A 232 13.76 13.70 -4.78
C VAL A 232 12.65 14.05 -5.77
N SER A 233 11.56 13.27 -5.80
CA SER A 233 10.35 13.54 -6.60
C SER A 233 9.79 14.91 -6.29
N ALA A 234 9.64 15.20 -5.01
CA ALA A 234 9.07 16.44 -4.51
C ALA A 234 9.96 17.64 -4.83
N LEU A 235 11.28 17.47 -4.73
CA LEU A 235 12.27 18.51 -5.02
C LEU A 235 12.34 18.81 -6.53
N MET A 236 12.22 17.79 -7.37
CA MET A 236 12.40 17.95 -8.82
C MET A 236 11.09 18.28 -9.54
N LEU A 237 9.97 17.63 -9.24
CA LEU A 237 8.74 17.77 -10.02
C LEU A 237 8.10 19.15 -9.86
N GLY A 238 8.10 19.73 -8.66
CA GLY A 238 7.46 21.03 -8.41
C GLY A 238 7.99 22.17 -9.30
N PRO A 239 9.31 22.41 -9.39
CA PRO A 239 9.87 23.41 -10.29
C PRO A 239 9.68 23.08 -11.78
N LEU A 240 9.64 21.79 -12.13
CA LEU A 240 9.46 21.34 -13.50
C LEU A 240 8.02 21.57 -13.98
N GLU A 241 7.01 21.44 -13.12
CA GLU A 241 5.61 21.81 -13.43
C GLU A 241 5.48 23.30 -13.80
N LEU A 242 6.26 24.18 -13.16
CA LEU A 242 6.27 25.61 -13.49
C LEU A 242 6.77 25.88 -14.91
N ILE A 243 7.51 24.97 -15.54
CA ILE A 243 7.90 25.09 -16.95
C ILE A 243 6.66 24.99 -17.85
N SER A 244 5.75 24.07 -17.56
CA SER A 244 4.45 23.98 -18.24
C SER A 244 3.63 25.26 -18.04
N VAL A 245 3.61 25.81 -16.82
CA VAL A 245 2.93 27.09 -16.52
C VAL A 245 3.58 28.27 -17.29
N VAL A 246 4.91 28.31 -17.41
CA VAL A 246 5.62 29.31 -18.24
C VAL A 246 5.18 29.21 -19.69
N TRP A 247 5.06 28.00 -20.24
CA TRP A 247 4.61 27.79 -21.61
C TRP A 247 3.16 28.25 -21.82
N ILE A 248 2.24 27.89 -20.91
CA ILE A 248 0.83 28.32 -20.94
C ILE A 248 0.74 29.86 -20.90
N ALA A 249 1.45 30.49 -19.96
CA ALA A 249 1.46 31.94 -19.80
C ALA A 249 2.07 32.66 -21.02
N ALA A 250 3.14 32.11 -21.59
CA ALA A 250 3.77 32.65 -22.80
C ALA A 250 2.86 32.53 -24.03
N THR A 251 2.17 31.39 -24.16
CA THR A 251 1.17 31.14 -25.21
C THR A 251 0.03 32.16 -25.13
N ALA A 252 -0.52 32.39 -23.93
CA ALA A 252 -1.56 33.39 -23.68
C ALA A 252 -1.08 34.82 -23.95
N ARG A 253 0.16 35.13 -23.59
CA ARG A 253 0.75 36.46 -23.75
C ARG A 253 0.95 36.83 -25.22
N GLU A 254 1.43 35.91 -26.04
CA GLU A 254 1.85 36.16 -27.43
C GLU A 254 0.75 35.92 -28.48
N MET A 255 -0.42 35.44 -28.07
CA MET A 255 -1.57 35.16 -28.95
C MET A 255 -1.99 36.28 -29.94
N PRO A 256 -1.88 37.59 -29.63
CA PRO A 256 -2.24 38.66 -30.57
C PRO A 256 -1.19 38.95 -31.66
N ALA A 257 -0.02 38.30 -31.63
CA ALA A 257 1.09 38.69 -32.49
C ALA A 257 0.89 38.23 -33.94
N GLU A 258 0.49 39.15 -34.82
CA GLU A 258 0.71 39.03 -36.28
C GLU A 258 2.15 39.43 -36.68
N ARG A 259 3.04 39.62 -35.70
CA ARG A 259 4.40 40.08 -35.97
C ARG A 259 5.18 39.04 -36.79
N PRO A 260 5.85 39.45 -37.89
CA PRO A 260 6.88 38.63 -38.49
C PRO A 260 7.93 38.29 -37.44
N PRO A 261 8.41 37.04 -37.37
CA PRO A 261 9.38 36.62 -36.36
C PRO A 261 10.63 37.49 -36.47
N ALA A 262 10.95 38.25 -35.42
CA ALA A 262 12.21 38.99 -35.37
C ALA A 262 13.38 38.02 -35.56
N GLU A 263 14.18 38.24 -36.60
CA GLU A 263 15.34 37.41 -36.88
C GLU A 263 16.38 37.59 -35.77
N VAL A 264 16.49 36.58 -34.91
CA VAL A 264 17.54 36.53 -33.88
C VAL A 264 18.89 36.24 -34.57
N PRO A 265 19.95 37.01 -34.28
CA PRO A 265 21.28 36.78 -34.86
C PRO A 265 21.82 35.36 -34.54
N PRO A 266 22.60 34.76 -35.47
CA PRO A 266 22.97 33.34 -35.44
C PRO A 266 23.76 32.91 -34.19
N ALA A 267 24.50 33.83 -33.56
CA ALA A 267 25.27 33.55 -32.34
C ALA A 267 24.37 33.16 -31.14
N ARG A 268 23.22 33.84 -30.97
CA ARG A 268 22.26 33.53 -29.88
C ARG A 268 21.53 32.21 -30.09
N ARG A 269 21.40 31.72 -31.34
CA ARG A 269 20.80 30.40 -31.62
C ARG A 269 21.66 29.25 -31.08
N ARG A 270 22.99 29.40 -31.09
CA ARG A 270 23.91 28.35 -30.62
C ARG A 270 23.84 28.21 -29.09
N MET A 271 23.82 29.32 -28.36
CA MET A 271 23.68 29.33 -26.91
C MET A 271 22.34 28.75 -26.42
N VAL A 272 21.22 29.09 -27.06
CA VAL A 272 19.90 28.55 -26.68
C VAL A 272 19.82 27.04 -26.93
N ARG A 273 20.43 26.53 -28.01
CA ARG A 273 20.49 25.08 -28.25
C ARG A 273 21.34 24.34 -27.24
N VAL A 274 22.49 24.92 -26.86
CA VAL A 274 23.35 24.34 -25.81
C VAL A 274 22.63 24.34 -24.48
N ALA A 275 22.03 25.46 -24.06
CA ALA A 275 21.29 25.53 -22.80
C ALA A 275 20.10 24.55 -22.72
N VAL A 276 19.33 24.40 -23.80
CA VAL A 276 18.22 23.42 -23.86
C VAL A 276 18.74 21.99 -23.84
N ALA A 277 19.82 21.67 -24.57
CA ALA A 277 20.43 20.35 -24.54
C ALA A 277 21.01 20.03 -23.15
N THR A 278 21.67 21.00 -22.51
CA THR A 278 22.21 20.86 -21.15
C THR A 278 21.08 20.60 -20.15
N VAL A 279 20.00 21.38 -20.15
CA VAL A 279 18.88 21.20 -19.19
C VAL A 279 18.09 19.91 -19.45
N ALA A 280 17.95 19.47 -20.70
CA ALA A 280 17.22 18.24 -21.01
C ALA A 280 18.05 16.96 -20.82
N VAL A 281 19.36 17.02 -21.06
CA VAL A 281 20.23 15.83 -21.10
C VAL A 281 20.99 15.61 -19.79
N LEU A 282 21.36 16.66 -19.04
CA LEU A 282 22.06 16.47 -17.75
C LEU A 282 21.25 15.67 -16.72
N PRO A 283 19.93 15.89 -16.56
CA PRO A 283 19.13 15.08 -15.64
C PRO A 283 19.16 13.62 -16.05
N VAL A 284 18.99 13.32 -17.35
CA VAL A 284 19.03 11.94 -17.87
C VAL A 284 20.39 11.29 -17.64
N ILE A 285 21.50 12.00 -17.89
CA ILE A 285 22.85 11.47 -17.66
C ILE A 285 23.13 11.31 -16.15
N ALA A 286 22.63 12.20 -15.30
CA ALA A 286 22.74 12.08 -13.85
C ALA A 286 21.87 10.93 -13.28
N SER A 287 20.77 10.59 -13.96
CA SER A 287 19.91 9.46 -13.62
C SER A 287 20.44 8.10 -14.11
N ILE A 288 21.32 8.08 -15.12
CA ILE A 288 22.04 6.87 -15.55
C ILE A 288 23.21 6.67 -14.58
N GLN A 289 22.91 6.08 -13.41
CA GLN A 289 23.93 5.53 -12.52
C GLN A 289 24.68 4.41 -13.28
N PRO A 290 26.01 4.27 -13.13
CA PRO A 290 26.74 3.15 -13.70
C PRO A 290 26.13 1.84 -13.18
N GLU A 291 25.90 0.88 -14.09
CA GLU A 291 25.31 -0.45 -13.87
C GLU A 291 26.01 -1.33 -12.80
N GLU A 292 27.07 -0.82 -12.15
CA GLU A 292 27.80 -1.47 -11.05
C GLU A 292 27.28 -1.11 -9.64
N ALA A 293 26.30 -0.21 -9.51
CA ALA A 293 25.67 0.01 -8.20
C ALA A 293 24.94 -1.28 -7.76
N ALA A 294 25.23 -1.72 -6.53
CA ALA A 294 24.60 -2.85 -5.87
C ALA A 294 23.07 -2.85 -6.13
N ARG A 295 22.53 -3.96 -6.64
CA ARG A 295 21.08 -4.08 -6.79
C ARG A 295 20.47 -4.28 -5.41
N HIS A 296 19.59 -3.35 -5.04
CA HIS A 296 18.71 -3.43 -3.88
C HIS A 296 17.28 -3.50 -4.43
N THR A 297 16.85 -4.70 -4.83
CA THR A 297 15.55 -4.90 -5.47
C THR A 297 14.44 -4.97 -4.43
N TYR A 298 14.75 -5.42 -3.21
CA TYR A 298 13.79 -5.61 -2.13
C TYR A 298 14.21 -4.79 -0.91
N THR A 299 13.23 -4.22 -0.21
CA THR A 299 13.44 -3.60 1.10
C THR A 299 12.47 -4.24 2.07
N GLY A 300 12.72 -4.16 3.38
CA GLY A 300 11.81 -4.72 4.39
C GLY A 300 10.36 -4.21 4.37
N TRP A 301 10.05 -3.25 3.49
CA TRP A 301 8.75 -2.60 3.32
C TRP A 301 8.08 -2.85 1.97
N SER A 302 8.64 -3.69 1.10
CA SER A 302 8.00 -3.97 -0.19
C SER A 302 6.65 -4.67 0.04
N LEU A 303 5.56 -4.09 -0.47
CA LEU A 303 4.19 -4.59 -0.31
C LEU A 303 4.01 -6.02 -0.83
N ASP A 304 4.83 -6.44 -1.80
CA ASP A 304 4.79 -7.80 -2.35
C ASP A 304 5.38 -8.86 -1.40
N CYS A 305 5.82 -8.47 -0.19
CA CYS A 305 6.49 -9.37 0.76
C CYS A 305 5.60 -10.05 1.80
N TYR A 306 4.32 -9.69 1.85
CA TYR A 306 3.44 -10.19 2.92
C TYR A 306 2.94 -11.61 2.66
N ASP A 307 2.83 -12.00 1.39
CA ASP A 307 2.48 -13.37 1.05
C ASP A 307 3.73 -14.23 1.21
N ARG A 308 3.66 -15.23 2.11
CA ARG A 308 4.69 -16.28 2.26
C ARG A 308 4.28 -17.50 1.44
N PRO A 309 4.47 -17.50 0.11
CA PRO A 309 4.02 -18.60 -0.74
C PRO A 309 4.72 -19.90 -0.34
N SER A 310 3.99 -21.01 -0.37
CA SER A 310 4.61 -22.32 -0.15
C SER A 310 5.66 -22.58 -1.22
N PHE A 311 6.81 -23.14 -0.82
CA PHE A 311 7.93 -23.40 -1.73
C PHE A 311 7.51 -24.20 -2.98
N GLY A 312 6.64 -25.20 -2.82
CA GLY A 312 6.20 -26.06 -3.92
C GLY A 312 5.37 -25.35 -4.99
N ASP A 313 4.85 -24.16 -4.70
CA ASP A 313 4.09 -23.34 -5.65
C ASP A 313 4.97 -22.34 -6.42
N LEU A 314 6.21 -22.12 -5.98
CA LEU A 314 7.12 -21.14 -6.58
C LEU A 314 7.89 -21.70 -7.77
N GLU A 315 7.94 -20.93 -8.85
CA GLU A 315 8.85 -21.21 -9.95
C GLU A 315 10.31 -21.02 -9.49
N PRO A 316 11.28 -21.78 -10.05
CA PRO A 316 12.68 -21.65 -9.67
C PRO A 316 13.25 -20.22 -9.77
N ALA A 317 12.72 -19.40 -10.67
CA ALA A 317 13.14 -18.02 -10.86
C ALA A 317 12.66 -17.07 -9.74
N GLU A 318 11.61 -17.43 -9.00
CA GLU A 318 10.96 -16.59 -7.99
C GLU A 318 11.51 -16.84 -6.58
N ARG A 319 12.21 -17.96 -6.37
CA ARG A 319 12.67 -18.39 -5.04
C ARG A 319 13.71 -17.45 -4.42
N ASP A 320 14.67 -16.98 -5.22
CA ASP A 320 15.67 -16.01 -4.75
C ASP A 320 14.99 -14.70 -4.31
N ALA A 321 13.90 -14.29 -4.99
CA ALA A 321 13.10 -13.12 -4.61
C ALA A 321 12.35 -13.35 -3.29
N ALA A 322 11.67 -14.48 -3.15
CA ALA A 322 10.97 -14.86 -1.91
C ALA A 322 11.93 -14.91 -0.71
N PHE A 323 13.15 -15.41 -0.89
CA PHE A 323 14.18 -15.37 0.16
C PHE A 323 14.60 -13.95 0.51
N LEU A 324 14.95 -13.13 -0.49
CA LEU A 324 15.40 -11.75 -0.27
C LEU A 324 14.37 -10.94 0.51
N CYS A 325 13.11 -11.16 0.18
CA CYS A 325 11.96 -10.61 0.83
C CYS A 325 11.85 -11.02 2.30
N LEU A 326 11.82 -12.32 2.60
CA LEU A 326 11.77 -12.83 3.98
C LEU A 326 12.98 -12.39 4.81
N ALA A 327 14.16 -12.42 4.21
CA ALA A 327 15.40 -12.10 4.92
C ALA A 327 15.51 -10.62 5.29
N ARG A 328 14.74 -9.73 4.63
CA ARG A 328 14.62 -8.30 4.96
C ARG A 328 13.31 -7.94 5.66
N SER A 329 12.39 -8.88 5.83
CA SER A 329 11.09 -8.61 6.45
C SER A 329 11.25 -8.09 7.88
N THR A 330 10.46 -7.06 8.20
CA THR A 330 10.31 -6.49 9.55
C THR A 330 8.95 -6.85 10.16
N ASP A 331 8.26 -7.81 9.56
CA ASP A 331 6.93 -8.24 9.95
C ASP A 331 6.89 -8.70 11.42
N GLY A 332 5.79 -8.39 12.10
CA GLY A 332 5.63 -8.62 13.53
C GLY A 332 6.58 -7.81 14.43
N GLY A 333 7.25 -6.77 13.90
CA GLY A 333 8.22 -5.96 14.65
C GLY A 333 9.54 -6.69 14.94
N VAL A 334 9.78 -7.80 14.23
CA VAL A 334 11.01 -8.59 14.35
C VAL A 334 12.11 -7.92 13.50
N PRO A 335 13.32 -7.68 14.04
CA PRO A 335 14.43 -7.17 13.23
C PRO A 335 14.76 -8.10 12.05
N PRO A 336 15.17 -7.57 10.88
CA PRO A 336 15.39 -8.39 9.70
C PRO A 336 16.59 -9.33 9.85
N MET A 337 16.66 -10.40 9.05
CA MET A 337 17.81 -11.31 9.06
C MET A 337 19.08 -10.62 8.54
N PHE A 338 18.95 -9.78 7.51
CA PHE A 338 20.03 -8.96 6.95
C PHE A 338 19.61 -7.50 6.83
N PRO A 339 20.54 -6.54 6.95
CA PRO A 339 20.21 -5.13 6.82
C PRO A 339 19.87 -4.76 5.36
N ASP A 340 18.99 -3.77 5.18
CA ASP A 340 18.58 -3.27 3.85
C ASP A 340 19.75 -2.69 3.04
N THR A 341 20.82 -2.28 3.72
CA THR A 341 22.05 -1.74 3.10
C THR A 341 22.92 -2.81 2.46
N LEU A 342 22.65 -4.10 2.69
CA LEU A 342 23.41 -5.18 2.10
C LEU A 342 22.89 -5.49 0.68
N PRO A 343 23.74 -5.61 -0.35
CA PRO A 343 23.30 -5.92 -1.72
C PRO A 343 22.60 -7.29 -1.83
N ASP A 344 21.63 -7.43 -2.74
CA ASP A 344 20.86 -8.67 -2.93
C ASP A 344 21.76 -9.90 -3.16
N GLN A 345 22.80 -9.75 -3.98
CA GLN A 345 23.73 -10.84 -4.28
C GLN A 345 24.51 -11.29 -3.03
N ALA A 346 24.82 -10.35 -2.14
CA ALA A 346 25.49 -10.66 -0.88
C ALA A 346 24.53 -11.37 0.09
N VAL A 347 23.27 -10.91 0.19
CA VAL A 347 22.23 -11.58 0.98
C VAL A 347 22.05 -13.04 0.52
N LEU A 348 21.90 -13.28 -0.78
CA LEU A 348 21.78 -14.65 -1.34
C LEU A 348 23.03 -15.50 -1.08
N ALA A 349 24.22 -14.91 -1.17
CA ALA A 349 25.47 -15.62 -0.86
C ALA A 349 25.55 -16.02 0.62
N TYR A 350 25.17 -15.12 1.54
CA TYR A 350 25.09 -15.43 2.97
C TYR A 350 24.02 -16.47 3.28
N GLY A 351 22.82 -16.37 2.68
CA GLY A 351 21.77 -17.39 2.81
C GLY A 351 22.25 -18.79 2.44
N ARG A 352 22.88 -18.93 1.27
CA ARG A 352 23.46 -20.22 0.82
C ARG A 352 24.60 -20.70 1.72
N ALA A 353 25.37 -19.80 2.32
CA ALA A 353 26.40 -20.16 3.29
C ALA A 353 25.78 -20.70 4.58
N LEU A 354 24.73 -20.06 5.11
CA LEU A 354 24.01 -20.49 6.30
C LEU A 354 23.45 -21.91 6.17
N CYS A 355 22.99 -22.29 4.99
CA CYS A 355 22.52 -23.66 4.72
C CYS A 355 23.62 -24.72 4.88
N ARG A 356 24.86 -24.40 4.52
CA ARG A 356 25.99 -25.35 4.57
C ARG A 356 26.60 -25.46 5.95
N THR A 357 26.41 -24.45 6.79
CA THR A 357 26.91 -24.41 8.14
C THR A 357 25.94 -25.12 9.08
N GLN A 358 26.38 -26.16 9.78
CA GLN A 358 25.58 -26.86 10.80
C GLN A 358 25.84 -26.33 12.21
N ASP A 359 27.04 -25.79 12.46
CA ASP A 359 27.45 -25.29 13.76
C ASP A 359 26.77 -23.95 14.10
N ARG A 360 26.26 -23.83 15.34
CA ARG A 360 25.51 -22.65 15.79
C ARG A 360 26.41 -21.42 15.94
N GLU A 361 27.64 -21.59 16.41
CA GLU A 361 28.59 -20.48 16.58
C GLU A 361 29.00 -19.93 15.22
N GLU A 362 29.25 -20.81 14.25
CA GLU A 362 29.61 -20.43 12.89
C GLU A 362 28.44 -19.72 12.17
N ARG A 363 27.18 -20.16 12.35
CA ARG A 363 26.00 -19.44 11.83
C ARG A 363 25.89 -18.04 12.42
N THR A 364 26.07 -17.93 13.74
CA THR A 364 26.03 -16.65 14.45
C THR A 364 27.12 -15.71 13.94
N ALA A 365 28.33 -16.24 13.71
CA ALA A 365 29.44 -15.48 13.14
C ALA A 365 29.18 -15.00 11.70
N LEU A 366 28.54 -15.83 10.85
CA LEU A 366 28.13 -15.44 9.50
C LEU A 366 27.12 -14.29 9.52
N LEU A 367 26.06 -14.39 10.32
CA LEU A 367 25.05 -13.34 10.45
C LEU A 367 25.64 -12.05 11.03
N THR A 368 26.55 -12.16 12.00
CA THR A 368 27.25 -11.00 12.58
C THR A 368 28.09 -10.29 11.52
N ARG A 369 28.83 -11.05 10.69
CA ARG A 369 29.63 -10.50 9.59
C ARG A 369 28.76 -9.83 8.51
N ALA A 370 27.57 -10.36 8.29
CA ALA A 370 26.59 -9.79 7.37
C ALA A 370 25.88 -8.54 7.92
N GLY A 371 26.14 -8.15 9.18
CA GLY A 371 25.52 -6.98 9.80
C GLY A 371 24.10 -7.23 10.31
N SER A 372 23.71 -8.49 10.54
CA SER A 372 22.41 -8.84 11.13
C SER A 372 22.24 -8.20 12.50
N GLU A 373 21.05 -7.68 12.79
CA GLU A 373 20.68 -7.17 14.13
C GLU A 373 20.31 -8.31 15.10
N ARG A 374 20.04 -9.51 14.58
CA ARG A 374 19.63 -10.69 15.36
C ARG A 374 20.52 -11.92 15.13
N PRO A 375 21.86 -11.81 15.21
CA PRO A 375 22.75 -12.91 14.83
C PRO A 375 22.59 -14.16 15.69
N ALA A 376 22.18 -14.01 16.96
CA ALA A 376 21.99 -15.13 17.89
C ALA A 376 20.73 -15.97 17.63
N TRP A 377 19.77 -15.43 16.87
CA TRP A 377 18.51 -16.11 16.54
C TRP A 377 18.72 -17.17 15.45
N GLY A 378 19.76 -16.99 14.62
CA GLY A 378 20.03 -17.89 13.50
C GLY A 378 19.12 -17.61 12.29
N ALA A 379 18.97 -18.62 11.44
CA ALA A 379 18.07 -18.60 10.29
C ALA A 379 17.19 -19.85 10.36
N ASP A 380 15.89 -19.65 10.17
CA ASP A 380 14.91 -20.72 10.23
C ASP A 380 14.98 -21.58 8.95
N PRO A 381 14.90 -22.93 9.04
CA PRO A 381 14.74 -23.78 7.86
C PRO A 381 13.63 -23.32 6.90
N TRP A 382 12.52 -22.78 7.41
CA TRP A 382 11.43 -22.21 6.62
C TRP A 382 11.87 -21.03 5.74
N ASP A 383 12.86 -20.24 6.18
CA ASP A 383 13.43 -19.15 5.38
C ASP A 383 14.47 -19.67 4.38
N LEU A 384 15.28 -20.64 4.81
CA LEU A 384 16.41 -21.14 4.00
C LEU A 384 15.96 -22.05 2.83
N VAL A 385 14.76 -22.63 2.91
CA VAL A 385 14.24 -23.54 1.88
C VAL A 385 14.25 -22.92 0.47
N TYR A 386 14.07 -21.61 0.37
CA TYR A 386 14.03 -20.90 -0.92
C TYR A 386 15.41 -20.82 -1.60
N VAL A 387 16.51 -20.76 -0.84
CA VAL A 387 17.88 -20.64 -1.41
C VAL A 387 18.66 -21.94 -1.47
N CYS A 388 18.26 -22.96 -0.71
CA CYS A 388 18.95 -24.25 -0.64
C CYS A 388 18.01 -25.44 -0.38
N PRO A 389 17.00 -25.64 -1.25
CA PRO A 389 15.94 -26.63 -1.01
C PRO A 389 16.47 -28.06 -0.91
N GLU A 390 17.59 -28.39 -1.55
CA GLU A 390 18.17 -29.74 -1.50
C GLU A 390 18.73 -30.08 -0.11
N ILE A 391 19.25 -29.07 0.60
CA ILE A 391 19.81 -29.26 1.95
C ILE A 391 18.69 -29.27 2.97
N VAL A 392 17.81 -28.28 2.93
CA VAL A 392 16.68 -28.16 3.87
C VAL A 392 15.70 -29.31 3.68
N GLY A 393 15.35 -29.65 2.45
CA GLY A 393 14.42 -30.73 2.13
C GLY A 393 14.93 -32.13 2.49
N ALA A 394 16.23 -32.32 2.69
CA ALA A 394 16.78 -33.59 3.17
C ALA A 394 16.39 -33.86 4.65
N THR A 395 16.21 -32.81 5.45
CA THR A 395 15.80 -32.91 6.85
C THR A 395 14.34 -32.53 7.08
N HIS A 396 13.79 -31.67 6.23
CA HIS A 396 12.45 -31.08 6.33
C HIS A 396 11.70 -31.20 4.98
N PRO A 397 11.39 -32.43 4.51
CA PRO A 397 10.72 -32.64 3.22
C PRO A 397 9.32 -32.01 3.14
N GLU A 398 8.67 -31.77 4.29
CA GLU A 398 7.39 -31.07 4.39
C GLU A 398 7.45 -29.62 3.86
N LEU A 399 8.60 -28.96 3.96
CA LEU A 399 8.78 -27.58 3.50
C LEU A 399 8.82 -27.45 1.98
N LEU A 400 8.99 -28.56 1.26
CA LEU A 400 9.03 -28.57 -0.20
C LEU A 400 7.64 -28.74 -0.83
N ARG A 401 6.61 -28.97 -0.02
CA ARG A 401 5.25 -29.21 -0.50
C ARG A 401 4.65 -27.93 -1.09
N SER A 402 3.77 -28.10 -2.06
CA SER A 402 2.83 -27.06 -2.49
C SER A 402 1.83 -26.77 -1.37
N ALA A 403 1.18 -25.60 -1.38
CA ALA A 403 0.12 -25.28 -0.44
C ALA A 403 -0.99 -26.34 -0.49
N LYS A 404 -1.31 -26.84 -1.69
CA LYS A 404 -2.29 -27.91 -1.89
C LYS A 404 -1.86 -29.22 -1.21
N GLU A 405 -0.62 -29.67 -1.41
CA GLU A 405 -0.13 -30.89 -0.77
C GLU A 405 -0.04 -30.74 0.75
N THR A 406 0.33 -29.57 1.25
CA THR A 406 0.31 -29.26 2.69
C THR A 406 -1.10 -29.32 3.24
N ALA A 407 -2.08 -28.74 2.56
CA ALA A 407 -3.50 -28.82 2.95
C ALA A 407 -4.02 -30.27 2.96
N GLU A 408 -3.70 -31.06 1.93
CA GLU A 408 -4.07 -32.48 1.85
C GLU A 408 -3.42 -33.30 2.97
N ALA A 409 -2.13 -33.06 3.25
CA ALA A 409 -1.40 -33.72 4.33
C ALA A 409 -1.95 -33.33 5.71
N ASN A 410 -2.27 -32.06 5.92
CA ASN A 410 -2.87 -31.57 7.16
C ASN A 410 -4.27 -32.18 7.36
N ALA A 411 -5.11 -32.20 6.32
CA ALA A 411 -6.42 -32.84 6.37
C ALA A 411 -6.33 -34.35 6.69
N ALA A 412 -5.35 -35.05 6.11
CA ALA A 412 -5.09 -36.45 6.42
C ALA A 412 -4.61 -36.67 7.87
N TYR A 413 -3.74 -35.77 8.37
CA TYR A 413 -3.29 -35.77 9.76
C TYR A 413 -4.45 -35.56 10.73
N ILE A 414 -5.27 -34.53 10.51
CA ILE A 414 -6.46 -34.22 11.31
C ILE A 414 -7.44 -35.40 11.28
N ALA A 415 -7.69 -35.99 10.11
CA ALA A 415 -8.54 -37.18 9.99
C ALA A 415 -7.99 -38.38 10.77
N GLY A 416 -6.68 -38.61 10.73
CA GLY A 416 -5.99 -39.63 11.52
C GLY A 416 -6.17 -39.42 13.02
N LYS A 417 -5.94 -38.19 13.50
CA LYS A 417 -6.12 -37.80 14.90
C LYS A 417 -7.56 -37.92 15.37
N ASN A 418 -8.52 -37.49 14.55
CA ASN A 418 -9.94 -37.69 14.84
C ASN A 418 -10.31 -39.17 14.95
N ALA A 419 -9.69 -40.04 14.16
CA ALA A 419 -9.95 -41.48 14.20
C ALA A 419 -9.45 -42.16 15.49
N GLU A 420 -8.58 -41.51 16.28
CA GLU A 420 -8.16 -41.97 17.60
C GLU A 420 -9.26 -41.72 18.66
N CYS A 421 -10.06 -40.67 18.49
CA CYS A 421 -11.09 -40.31 19.46
C CYS A 421 -12.33 -41.22 19.40
N ARG A 422 -12.90 -41.47 20.57
CA ARG A 422 -14.10 -42.31 20.74
C ARG A 422 -15.10 -41.57 21.63
N ASP A 423 -16.39 -41.80 21.38
CA ASP A 423 -17.45 -41.27 22.24
C ASP A 423 -17.38 -41.98 23.60
N PRO A 424 -17.12 -41.27 24.73
CA PRO A 424 -17.05 -41.87 26.07
C PRO A 424 -18.41 -42.34 26.59
N TRP A 425 -19.51 -41.99 25.91
CA TRP A 425 -20.87 -42.35 26.27
C TRP A 425 -21.70 -42.88 25.08
N PRO A 426 -21.27 -43.96 24.42
CA PRO A 426 -21.84 -44.38 23.13
C PRO A 426 -23.28 -44.90 23.25
N ARG A 427 -23.64 -45.44 24.43
CA ARG A 427 -25.00 -45.95 24.71
C ARG A 427 -26.04 -44.85 24.84
N ARG A 428 -25.64 -43.60 25.09
CA ARG A 428 -26.55 -42.46 25.31
C ARG A 428 -26.32 -41.43 24.22
N LYS A 429 -27.15 -41.51 23.17
CA LYS A 429 -27.07 -40.58 22.04
C LYS A 429 -27.71 -39.24 22.36
N GLY A 430 -27.00 -38.16 22.06
CA GLY A 430 -27.59 -36.81 22.03
C GLY A 430 -28.59 -36.66 20.87
N VAL A 431 -29.39 -35.60 20.91
CA VAL A 431 -30.19 -35.14 19.76
C VAL A 431 -29.26 -34.75 18.62
N VAL A 432 -28.19 -34.03 18.97
CA VAL A 432 -27.01 -33.82 18.14
C VAL A 432 -25.79 -34.18 18.96
N GLN A 433 -24.76 -34.70 18.31
CA GLN A 433 -23.49 -35.02 18.94
C GLN A 433 -22.37 -35.07 17.90
N ALA A 434 -21.15 -34.78 18.35
CA ALA A 434 -19.94 -35.00 17.59
C ALA A 434 -18.81 -35.40 18.55
N THR A 435 -17.85 -36.14 18.02
CA THR A 435 -16.60 -36.48 18.70
C THR A 435 -15.47 -36.18 17.74
N ALA A 436 -14.49 -35.39 18.18
CA ALA A 436 -13.31 -35.04 17.40
C ALA A 436 -12.11 -34.85 18.31
N LYS A 437 -10.92 -34.82 17.71
CA LYS A 437 -9.74 -34.28 18.36
C LYS A 437 -9.88 -32.75 18.40
N TYR A 438 -9.58 -32.15 19.55
CA TYR A 438 -9.50 -30.72 19.71
C TYR A 438 -8.03 -30.35 19.90
N PHE A 439 -7.53 -29.45 19.06
CA PHE A 439 -6.13 -28.98 19.08
C PHE A 439 -6.05 -27.66 19.84
N LEU A 440 -5.04 -27.53 20.69
CA LEU A 440 -4.77 -26.39 21.58
C LEU A 440 -3.42 -25.77 21.22
N PHE A 441 -3.19 -24.49 21.55
CA PHE A 441 -1.87 -23.88 21.39
C PHE A 441 -0.81 -24.57 22.27
N VAL A 442 0.39 -24.72 21.71
CA VAL A 442 1.56 -25.33 22.40
C VAL A 442 2.04 -24.48 23.58
N ASP A 443 1.75 -23.17 23.57
CA ASP A 443 2.24 -22.22 24.58
C ASP A 443 1.23 -21.92 25.70
N GLY A 444 0.37 -22.89 26.04
CA GLY A 444 -0.42 -22.85 27.27
C GLY A 444 -1.79 -22.17 27.15
N ASP A 445 -2.53 -22.45 26.07
CA ASP A 445 -3.93 -22.03 25.96
C ASP A 445 -4.73 -22.48 27.19
N PRO A 446 -5.63 -21.65 27.76
CA PRO A 446 -6.35 -21.99 28.97
C PRO A 446 -7.49 -23.00 28.73
N GLY A 447 -7.56 -23.63 27.54
CA GLY A 447 -8.56 -24.62 27.14
C GLY A 447 -9.33 -24.24 25.88
N TYR A 448 -10.64 -24.53 25.86
CA TYR A 448 -11.52 -24.23 24.72
C TYR A 448 -12.84 -23.60 25.17
N LEU A 449 -13.47 -22.88 24.24
CA LEU A 449 -14.72 -22.17 24.50
C LEU A 449 -15.92 -22.96 24.00
N VAL A 450 -16.95 -23.07 24.84
CA VAL A 450 -18.32 -23.36 24.40
C VAL A 450 -19.06 -22.03 24.41
N HIS A 451 -19.40 -21.52 23.23
CA HIS A 451 -19.89 -20.15 23.10
C HIS A 451 -20.99 -19.99 22.04
N ASP A 452 -21.70 -18.87 22.13
CA ASP A 452 -22.60 -18.37 21.09
C ASP A 452 -21.80 -17.42 20.17
N PRO A 453 -21.42 -17.83 18.95
CA PRO A 453 -20.48 -17.07 18.09
C PRO A 453 -21.04 -15.72 17.62
N ASP A 454 -22.36 -15.58 17.62
CA ASP A 454 -23.05 -14.40 17.14
C ASP A 454 -23.46 -13.45 18.31
N ASP A 455 -22.92 -13.68 19.51
CA ASP A 455 -23.23 -12.92 20.72
C ASP A 455 -22.18 -11.84 21.00
N GLU A 456 -22.37 -10.64 20.44
CA GLU A 456 -21.50 -9.47 20.66
C GLU A 456 -21.42 -9.02 22.13
N ALA A 457 -22.35 -9.47 22.98
CA ALA A 457 -22.36 -9.19 24.42
C ALA A 457 -21.76 -10.34 25.25
N ALA A 458 -21.02 -11.24 24.61
CA ALA A 458 -20.22 -12.24 25.29
C ALA A 458 -18.97 -11.59 25.88
N GLU A 459 -18.81 -11.67 27.20
CA GLU A 459 -17.56 -11.34 27.87
C GLU A 459 -16.70 -12.60 27.94
N GLU A 460 -15.39 -12.47 27.75
CA GLU A 460 -14.48 -13.58 27.99
C GLU A 460 -14.41 -13.89 29.50
N PRO A 461 -14.52 -15.17 29.88
CA PRO A 461 -14.49 -15.54 31.29
C PRO A 461 -13.10 -15.31 31.91
N MET A 462 -12.95 -14.27 32.74
CA MET A 462 -11.67 -13.81 33.31
C MET A 462 -11.08 -14.67 34.46
N ASN A 463 -11.53 -15.92 34.67
CA ASN A 463 -11.04 -16.74 35.78
C ASN A 463 -10.29 -17.96 35.25
N GLU A 464 -8.98 -17.79 35.08
CA GLU A 464 -8.04 -18.80 34.57
C GLU A 464 -7.83 -19.97 35.53
N ASP A 465 -8.04 -19.76 36.85
CA ASP A 465 -7.79 -20.80 37.87
C ASP A 465 -8.89 -21.88 37.92
N ALA A 466 -10.02 -21.69 37.24
CA ALA A 466 -11.15 -22.61 37.28
C ALA A 466 -11.26 -23.42 35.99
N LEU A 467 -11.17 -24.76 36.10
CA LEU A 467 -11.29 -25.68 34.94
C LEU A 467 -12.58 -25.47 34.13
N VAL A 468 -13.64 -24.95 34.74
CA VAL A 468 -14.81 -24.45 34.01
C VAL A 468 -15.17 -23.06 34.51
N SER A 469 -14.97 -22.07 33.64
CA SER A 469 -15.34 -20.67 33.87
C SER A 469 -16.46 -20.26 32.92
N VAL A 470 -17.39 -19.43 33.38
CA VAL A 470 -18.55 -19.01 32.58
C VAL A 470 -18.79 -17.52 32.74
N SER A 471 -18.96 -16.84 31.61
CA SER A 471 -19.55 -15.51 31.57
C SER A 471 -20.61 -15.43 30.48
N GLY A 472 -21.86 -15.18 30.87
CA GLY A 472 -22.98 -14.98 29.94
C GLY A 472 -23.21 -16.16 28.98
N GLY A 473 -22.91 -15.92 27.71
CA GLY A 473 -23.06 -16.89 26.61
C GLY A 473 -21.83 -17.73 26.31
N THR A 474 -20.78 -17.60 27.11
CA THR A 474 -19.48 -18.24 26.91
C THR A 474 -19.08 -19.04 28.13
N ALA A 475 -18.55 -20.24 27.90
CA ALA A 475 -17.92 -21.07 28.91
C ALA A 475 -16.53 -21.50 28.44
N LEU A 476 -15.50 -21.15 29.19
CA LEU A 476 -14.14 -21.65 29.02
C LEU A 476 -14.01 -22.96 29.79
N VAL A 477 -13.54 -23.98 29.09
CA VAL A 477 -13.26 -25.31 29.63
C VAL A 477 -11.77 -25.56 29.49
N GLY A 478 -11.07 -25.52 30.62
CA GLY A 478 -9.64 -25.81 30.70
C GLY A 478 -9.32 -27.28 30.54
N HIS A 479 -8.02 -27.55 30.49
CA HIS A 479 -7.42 -28.88 30.55
C HIS A 479 -6.75 -29.10 31.92
N VAL A 480 -6.51 -30.36 32.26
CA VAL A 480 -5.90 -30.76 33.55
C VAL A 480 -4.40 -30.95 33.40
N GLU A 481 -3.96 -31.48 32.27
CA GLU A 481 -2.55 -31.63 31.93
C GLU A 481 -2.16 -30.64 30.83
N ASP A 482 -0.89 -30.23 30.80
CA ASP A 482 -0.34 -29.38 29.74
C ASP A 482 -0.30 -30.16 28.42
N VAL A 483 -1.44 -30.18 27.72
CA VAL A 483 -1.70 -30.97 26.51
C VAL A 483 -1.89 -30.06 25.31
N THR A 484 -1.31 -30.47 24.18
CA THR A 484 -1.47 -29.79 22.89
C THR A 484 -2.72 -30.26 22.14
N ASP A 485 -3.31 -31.38 22.56
CA ASP A 485 -4.53 -31.91 21.98
C ASP A 485 -5.32 -32.79 22.97
N LEU A 486 -6.64 -32.89 22.79
CA LEU A 486 -7.51 -33.74 23.61
C LEU A 486 -8.67 -34.33 22.81
N CYS A 487 -9.29 -35.40 23.30
CA CYS A 487 -10.50 -35.94 22.67
C CYS A 487 -11.75 -35.27 23.23
N LEU A 488 -12.45 -34.52 22.39
CA LEU A 488 -13.66 -33.79 22.75
C LEU A 488 -14.89 -34.48 22.18
N THR A 489 -15.86 -34.79 23.05
CA THR A 489 -17.20 -35.20 22.67
C THR A 489 -18.22 -34.19 23.15
N VAL A 490 -19.01 -33.63 22.23
CA VAL A 490 -20.12 -32.73 22.55
C VAL A 490 -21.46 -33.43 22.31
N LYS A 491 -22.43 -33.25 23.23
CA LYS A 491 -23.78 -33.82 23.12
C LYS A 491 -24.84 -32.85 23.60
N ALA A 492 -25.92 -32.69 22.83
CA ALA A 492 -27.10 -31.97 23.27
C ALA A 492 -28.25 -32.91 23.61
N PHE A 493 -28.97 -32.67 24.70
CA PHE A 493 -30.14 -33.46 25.11
C PHE A 493 -31.38 -32.59 25.30
N ARG A 494 -32.58 -33.14 25.00
CA ARG A 494 -33.86 -32.44 25.24
C ARG A 494 -34.18 -32.24 26.72
N ALA A 495 -33.55 -33.03 27.59
CA ALA A 495 -33.74 -33.01 29.03
C ALA A 495 -32.43 -33.41 29.73
N ALA A 496 -32.30 -33.04 31.00
CA ALA A 496 -31.12 -33.34 31.82
C ALA A 496 -30.83 -34.85 31.81
N PRO A 497 -29.66 -35.29 31.30
CA PRO A 497 -29.29 -36.70 31.35
C PRO A 497 -28.82 -37.06 32.77
N PRO A 498 -28.93 -38.35 33.18
CA PRO A 498 -28.46 -38.78 34.49
C PRO A 498 -26.99 -38.41 34.72
N PRO A 499 -26.61 -37.97 35.93
CA PRO A 499 -25.20 -37.71 36.23
C PRO A 499 -24.41 -39.02 36.21
N ARG A 500 -23.17 -38.95 35.71
CA ARG A 500 -22.22 -40.06 35.69
C ARG A 500 -20.88 -39.58 36.24
N THR A 501 -20.68 -39.77 37.53
CA THR A 501 -19.45 -39.33 38.21
C THR A 501 -18.39 -40.44 38.20
N ALA A 502 -18.83 -41.71 38.18
CA ALA A 502 -17.93 -42.86 38.13
C ALA A 502 -17.03 -42.87 36.89
N GLY A 503 -15.72 -42.92 37.14
CA GLY A 503 -14.66 -42.99 36.12
C GLY A 503 -14.32 -41.63 35.48
N TRP A 504 -14.74 -40.54 36.10
CA TRP A 504 -14.37 -39.16 35.75
C TRP A 504 -13.67 -38.51 36.93
N GLU A 505 -12.67 -37.69 36.65
CA GLU A 505 -11.92 -36.97 37.68
C GLU A 505 -12.64 -35.70 38.08
N LEU A 506 -13.21 -35.00 37.10
CA LEU A 506 -13.99 -33.79 37.32
C LEU A 506 -15.32 -33.85 36.60
N VAL A 507 -16.37 -33.43 37.30
CA VAL A 507 -17.70 -33.22 36.73
C VAL A 507 -18.27 -31.89 37.25
N SER A 508 -18.43 -30.93 36.34
CA SER A 508 -18.95 -29.59 36.67
C SER A 508 -20.18 -29.28 35.81
N GLU A 509 -21.23 -28.75 36.43
CA GLU A 509 -22.42 -28.27 35.74
C GLU A 509 -22.65 -26.78 36.00
N VAL A 510 -22.65 -26.01 34.92
CA VAL A 510 -22.73 -24.55 34.93
C VAL A 510 -23.90 -24.05 34.06
N PRO A 511 -24.49 -22.89 34.39
CA PRO A 511 -25.46 -22.26 33.49
C PRO A 511 -24.75 -21.68 32.26
N ILE A 512 -25.40 -21.65 31.11
CA ILE A 512 -24.95 -20.91 29.92
C ILE A 512 -26.17 -20.35 29.17
N VAL A 513 -26.02 -19.20 28.52
CA VAL A 513 -27.10 -18.56 27.75
C VAL A 513 -26.79 -18.60 26.26
N SER A 514 -27.76 -18.98 25.45
CA SER A 514 -27.68 -18.79 24.00
C SER A 514 -28.64 -17.69 23.60
N ARG A 515 -28.12 -16.53 23.19
CA ARG A 515 -28.93 -15.36 22.84
C ARG A 515 -29.37 -15.41 21.38
N THR A 516 -28.57 -16.03 20.52
CA THR A 516 -28.87 -16.17 19.09
C THR A 516 -29.55 -17.50 18.78
N GLY A 517 -29.42 -18.47 19.70
CA GLY A 517 -29.89 -19.85 19.50
C GLY A 517 -28.80 -20.74 18.92
N ARG A 518 -27.54 -20.30 19.00
CA ARG A 518 -26.34 -21.08 18.69
C ARG A 518 -25.50 -21.27 19.93
N LEU A 519 -24.99 -22.49 20.11
CA LEU A 519 -23.91 -22.81 21.02
C LEU A 519 -23.01 -23.82 20.31
N THR A 520 -21.74 -23.52 20.16
CA THR A 520 -20.78 -24.42 19.51
C THR A 520 -19.42 -24.32 20.20
N VAL A 521 -18.51 -25.16 19.75
CA VAL A 521 -17.08 -25.07 20.05
C VAL A 521 -16.37 -24.59 18.78
N PRO A 522 -15.32 -23.75 18.86
CA PRO A 522 -14.53 -23.36 17.70
C PRO A 522 -14.08 -24.57 16.87
N GLU A 523 -14.33 -24.48 15.57
CA GLU A 523 -13.81 -25.44 14.60
C GLU A 523 -12.46 -24.94 14.10
N MET A 524 -11.58 -25.87 13.75
CA MET A 524 -10.30 -25.54 13.13
C MET A 524 -10.57 -24.89 11.76
N GLY A 525 -10.15 -23.63 11.59
CA GLY A 525 -10.28 -22.89 10.32
C GLY A 525 -9.27 -23.38 9.26
N GLU A 526 -9.40 -22.88 8.03
CA GLU A 526 -8.48 -23.24 6.92
C GLU A 526 -7.01 -22.90 7.25
N ASP A 527 -6.79 -21.81 7.99
CA ASP A 527 -5.46 -21.33 8.39
C ASP A 527 -5.20 -21.47 9.91
N GLY A 528 -6.11 -22.14 10.65
CA GLY A 528 -6.07 -22.19 12.11
C GLY A 528 -5.35 -23.42 12.66
N GLU A 529 -4.47 -23.24 13.64
CA GLU A 529 -3.82 -24.33 14.38
C GLU A 529 -4.64 -24.84 15.57
N VAL A 530 -5.69 -24.11 15.97
CA VAL A 530 -6.50 -24.37 17.16
C VAL A 530 -7.97 -24.59 16.80
N GLY A 531 -8.60 -25.56 17.46
CA GLY A 531 -10.01 -25.86 17.27
C GLY A 531 -10.32 -27.34 17.14
N ALA A 532 -11.61 -27.63 16.96
CA ALA A 532 -12.07 -28.97 16.67
C ALA A 532 -11.67 -29.39 15.26
N GLY A 533 -10.99 -30.54 15.14
CA GLY A 533 -10.58 -31.11 13.85
C GLY A 533 -11.74 -31.66 13.00
N ALA A 534 -12.99 -31.54 13.45
CA ALA A 534 -14.16 -31.94 12.67
C ALA A 534 -15.34 -31.01 12.98
N PRO A 535 -16.32 -30.89 12.06
CA PRO A 535 -17.48 -30.03 12.25
C PRO A 535 -18.24 -30.31 13.56
N MET A 536 -18.55 -29.24 14.30
CA MET A 536 -19.21 -29.29 15.60
C MET A 536 -20.67 -28.85 15.48
N PRO A 537 -21.62 -29.64 16.02
CA PRO A 537 -23.04 -29.33 15.87
C PRO A 537 -23.46 -28.18 16.78
N ASN A 538 -24.49 -27.43 16.37
CA ASN A 538 -25.16 -26.49 17.26
C ASN A 538 -25.80 -27.21 18.47
N LEU A 539 -25.30 -26.94 19.66
CA LEU A 539 -25.72 -27.52 20.93
C LEU A 539 -26.99 -26.88 21.51
N ALA A 540 -27.39 -25.70 21.03
CA ALA A 540 -28.60 -24.98 21.44
C ALA A 540 -29.86 -25.51 20.72
N ILE A 541 -30.17 -26.79 20.92
CA ILE A 541 -31.24 -27.50 20.19
C ILE A 541 -32.66 -26.99 20.45
N ALA A 542 -32.87 -26.16 21.47
CA ALA A 542 -34.16 -25.51 21.77
C ALA A 542 -34.20 -24.05 21.29
N GLY A 543 -33.20 -23.60 20.50
CA GLY A 543 -33.05 -22.23 20.04
C GLY A 543 -32.58 -21.29 21.15
N LYS A 544 -33.02 -20.04 21.09
CA LYS A 544 -32.66 -18.99 22.06
C LYS A 544 -33.12 -19.37 23.45
N GLY A 545 -32.26 -19.26 24.45
CA GLY A 545 -32.66 -19.53 25.83
C GLY A 545 -31.52 -19.86 26.79
N ARG A 546 -31.90 -20.39 27.95
CA ARG A 546 -30.97 -20.82 29.00
C ARG A 546 -30.75 -22.31 28.93
N TYR A 547 -29.49 -22.67 29.04
CA TYR A 547 -29.01 -24.04 29.00
C TYR A 547 -28.18 -24.35 30.24
N ARG A 548 -27.95 -25.64 30.43
CA ARG A 548 -27.01 -26.20 31.40
C ARG A 548 -25.93 -26.90 30.60
N LEU A 549 -24.70 -26.52 30.88
CA LEU A 549 -23.49 -27.16 30.37
C LEU A 549 -22.95 -28.05 31.47
N ARG A 550 -22.82 -29.35 31.22
CA ARG A 550 -22.15 -30.28 32.11
C ARG A 550 -20.90 -30.81 31.42
N VAL A 551 -19.76 -30.54 32.03
CA VAL A 551 -18.43 -30.94 31.54
C VAL A 551 -17.95 -32.10 32.39
N TYR A 552 -17.45 -33.13 31.73
CA TYR A 552 -16.75 -34.24 32.37
C TYR A 552 -15.33 -34.29 31.82
N VAL A 553 -14.35 -34.42 32.72
CA VAL A 553 -12.92 -34.48 32.39
C VAL A 553 -12.29 -35.69 33.06
N ARG A 554 -11.42 -36.38 32.31
CA ARG A 554 -10.58 -37.47 32.82
C ARG A 554 -9.29 -37.55 32.01
N VAL A 555 -8.24 -38.02 32.66
CA VAL A 555 -6.97 -38.34 32.01
C VAL A 555 -6.86 -39.85 31.90
N GLY A 556 -6.62 -40.35 30.69
CA GLY A 556 -6.47 -41.78 30.41
C GLY A 556 -5.15 -42.09 29.71
N GLU A 557 -4.92 -43.37 29.43
CA GLU A 557 -3.72 -43.83 28.70
C GLU A 557 -3.59 -43.23 27.29
N MET A 558 -4.70 -42.75 26.72
CA MET A 558 -4.78 -42.13 25.39
C MET A 558 -4.76 -40.60 25.46
N GLY A 559 -4.42 -40.02 26.61
CA GLY A 559 -4.45 -38.59 26.89
C GLY A 559 -5.75 -38.13 27.54
N GLU A 560 -5.96 -36.81 27.55
CA GLU A 560 -7.11 -36.16 28.16
C GLU A 560 -8.38 -36.30 27.30
N GLU A 561 -9.50 -36.60 27.95
CA GLU A 561 -10.80 -36.77 27.30
C GLU A 561 -11.89 -35.94 27.97
N HIS A 562 -12.59 -35.18 27.14
CA HIS A 562 -13.68 -34.28 27.52
C HIS A 562 -15.02 -34.74 26.97
N LEU A 563 -16.03 -34.75 27.85
CA LEU A 563 -17.42 -34.89 27.47
C LEU A 563 -18.18 -33.63 27.88
N VAL A 564 -18.67 -32.89 26.89
CA VAL A 564 -19.48 -31.70 27.08
C VAL A 564 -20.93 -32.01 26.76
N VAL A 565 -21.81 -31.75 27.72
CA VAL A 565 -23.22 -32.08 27.63
C VAL A 565 -24.07 -30.83 27.82
N VAL A 566 -24.86 -30.47 26.83
CA VAL A 566 -25.76 -29.31 26.85
C VAL A 566 -27.21 -29.76 26.90
N PHE A 567 -28.02 -29.15 27.77
CA PHE A 567 -29.47 -29.39 27.81
C PHE A 567 -30.24 -28.15 28.29
N PRO A 568 -31.50 -27.96 27.89
CA PRO A 568 -32.31 -26.84 28.37
C PRO A 568 -32.45 -26.85 29.90
N GLY A 569 -32.28 -25.69 30.54
CA GLY A 569 -32.49 -25.57 31.97
C GLY A 569 -32.37 -24.13 32.49
N ALA A 570 -33.27 -23.74 33.38
CA ALA A 570 -33.36 -22.37 33.89
C ALA A 570 -32.49 -22.09 35.14
N SER A 571 -31.90 -23.14 35.73
CA SER A 571 -31.09 -23.02 36.96
C SER A 571 -29.84 -22.19 36.72
N ARG A 572 -29.59 -21.23 37.62
CA ARG A 572 -28.35 -20.41 37.65
C ARG A 572 -27.27 -20.99 38.56
N LYS A 573 -27.54 -22.09 39.27
CA LYS A 573 -26.59 -22.65 40.25
C LYS A 573 -25.44 -23.34 39.55
N ARG A 574 -24.19 -23.11 39.97
CA ARG A 574 -23.07 -24.01 39.66
C ARG A 574 -23.20 -25.26 40.53
N LEU A 575 -22.95 -26.44 39.96
CA LEU A 575 -22.91 -27.71 40.68
C LEU A 575 -21.59 -28.41 40.38
N GLU A 576 -20.81 -28.69 41.41
CA GLU A 576 -19.68 -29.61 41.32
C GLU A 576 -20.18 -30.99 41.80
N LEU A 577 -20.10 -31.98 40.92
CA LEU A 577 -20.52 -33.33 41.22
C LEU A 577 -19.27 -34.12 41.62
N LYS A 578 -19.23 -34.58 42.87
CA LYS A 578 -18.11 -35.39 43.37
C LYS A 578 -18.10 -36.75 42.63
N PRO A 579 -16.93 -37.20 42.12
CA PRO A 579 -16.71 -38.52 41.51
C PRO A 579 -17.37 -39.68 42.27
#